data_AF-A0A2V9JK94-F1
#
_entry.id   AF-A0A2V9JK94-F1
#
_cell.length_a   1.000
_cell.length_b   1.000
_cell.length_c   1.000
_cell.angle_alpha   90.00
_cell.angle_beta   90.00
_cell.angle_gamma   90.00
#
_symmetry.space_group_name_H-M   'P 1'
#
loop_
_entity.id
_entity.type
_entity.pdbx_description
1 polymer ?
#
loop_
_entity_poly.entity_id
_entity_poly.type
_entity_poly.pdbx_seq_one_letter_code
_entity_poly.pdbx_strand_id
1 'polypeptide(L)'
;MVWRVREPLRVFARGASLRRRVAYSLALVRLILGPVIILAIYYLIATGRIVDRIVSVDAPTATLAERASTEMLDARRAERNYFLLHDPQELQNNRQALAILQQILATCRDLKPEERPALDRMEAQTKFYRGRLEEAVSRLGQPTDVPEERVREVVRAYESDLNDLLRRARRQSRRQIIQELQSRVGSLDAQVAATLVAEDPAFGQITTDLRGSSSEFIRLAAELERRSWDRVQRDHEQTRMLVRRAEWVLIIVSALTLLLSVWVSFLLPSQVVKPLVDLKTAVDHAAAGNYEIEFDVQGEGEVVQLANSVRRLIAHVREKKTNSNLTPAS
;
A
#
# COMPACT_ATOMS: atom_id res chain seq x y z
N MET A 1 35.50 64.16 43.01
CA MET A 1 36.33 63.20 42.24
C MET A 1 35.56 61.90 42.10
N VAL A 2 35.02 61.63 40.92
CA VAL A 2 34.30 60.38 40.64
C VAL A 2 35.28 59.44 39.94
N TRP A 3 35.76 58.43 40.65
CA TRP A 3 36.53 57.33 40.08
C TRP A 3 35.59 56.48 39.23
N ARG A 4 35.66 56.60 37.89
CA ARG A 4 35.06 55.63 36.98
C ARG A 4 35.99 54.43 36.86
N VAL A 5 35.55 53.31 37.41
CA VAL A 5 36.18 52.00 37.21
C VAL A 5 36.20 51.69 35.72
N ARG A 6 37.40 51.46 35.18
CA ARG A 6 37.67 51.10 33.79
C ARG A 6 37.47 49.59 33.65
N GLU A 7 36.51 49.14 32.85
CA GLU A 7 36.34 47.72 32.52
C GLU A 7 37.06 47.39 31.21
N PRO A 8 38.01 46.43 31.20
CA PRO A 8 38.64 45.96 29.97
C PRO A 8 37.67 45.05 29.18
N LEU A 9 37.43 45.40 27.91
CA LEU A 9 36.70 44.55 26.96
C LEU A 9 37.57 43.34 26.58
N ARG A 10 37.32 42.19 27.23
CA ARG A 10 38.04 40.93 26.97
C ARG A 10 37.37 40.14 25.86
N VAL A 11 38.01 40.03 24.70
CA VAL A 11 37.53 39.23 23.56
C VAL A 11 38.17 37.84 23.62
N PHE A 12 37.46 36.87 24.21
CA PHE A 12 37.90 35.47 24.23
C PHE A 12 37.45 34.73 22.97
N ALA A 13 38.40 34.26 22.15
CA ALA A 13 38.13 33.41 21.01
C ALA A 13 38.99 32.14 21.06
N ARG A 14 38.61 31.15 21.87
CA ARG A 14 39.27 29.83 21.87
C ARG A 14 38.73 28.93 20.75
N GLY A 15 39.61 28.60 19.79
CA GLY A 15 39.66 27.32 19.07
C GLY A 15 39.57 27.37 17.53
N ALA A 16 39.74 26.20 16.91
CA ALA A 16 39.90 25.94 15.46
C ALA A 16 39.11 26.84 14.48
N SER A 17 39.69 27.12 13.30
CA SER A 17 39.20 28.09 12.31
C SER A 17 37.69 27.98 12.02
N LEU A 18 37.04 29.14 11.88
CA LEU A 18 35.60 29.28 11.68
C LEU A 18 35.13 28.48 10.45
N ARG A 19 35.94 28.48 9.38
CA ARG A 19 35.75 27.69 8.17
C ARG A 19 35.78 26.16 8.40
N ARG A 20 36.66 25.64 9.28
CA ARG A 20 36.67 24.22 9.64
C ARG A 20 35.44 23.84 10.46
N ARG A 21 35.01 24.71 11.39
CA ARG A 21 33.80 24.47 12.20
C ARG A 21 32.52 24.43 11.37
N VAL A 22 32.37 25.36 10.43
CA VAL A 22 31.26 25.36 9.46
C VAL A 22 31.33 24.12 8.56
N ALA A 23 32.52 23.72 8.11
CA ALA A 23 32.68 22.49 7.33
C ALA A 23 32.28 21.25 8.14
N TYR A 24 32.66 21.15 9.42
CA TYR A 24 32.28 20.05 10.30
C TYR A 24 30.77 20.02 10.58
N SER A 25 30.14 21.16 10.85
CA SER A 25 28.68 21.19 11.07
C SER A 25 27.91 20.76 9.81
N LEU A 26 28.36 21.21 8.64
CA LEU A 26 27.74 20.86 7.36
C LEU A 26 27.99 19.38 6.99
N ALA A 27 29.19 18.87 7.27
CA ALA A 27 29.51 17.45 7.12
C ALA A 27 28.68 16.56 8.06
N LEU A 28 28.52 16.97 9.32
CA LEU A 28 27.72 16.26 10.33
C LEU A 28 26.23 16.22 9.92
N VAL A 29 25.68 17.34 9.46
CA VAL A 29 24.31 17.39 8.94
C VAL A 29 24.15 16.43 7.76
N ARG A 30 25.08 16.42 6.80
CA ARG A 30 25.03 15.50 5.66
C ARG A 30 25.18 14.03 6.07
N LEU A 31 26.00 13.74 7.06
CA LEU A 31 26.20 12.40 7.62
C LEU A 31 24.90 11.85 8.24
N ILE A 32 24.06 12.72 8.80
CA ILE A 32 22.76 12.35 9.37
C ILE A 32 21.69 12.29 8.27
N LEU A 33 21.61 13.33 7.44
CA LEU A 33 20.55 13.49 6.45
C LEU A 33 20.64 12.46 5.31
N GLY A 34 21.85 12.08 4.90
CA GLY A 34 22.08 11.12 3.81
C GLY A 34 21.47 9.74 4.08
N PRO A 35 21.85 9.06 5.18
CA PRO A 35 21.26 7.77 5.56
C PRO A 35 19.74 7.81 5.71
N VAL A 36 19.20 8.91 6.24
CA VAL A 36 17.76 9.12 6.40
C VAL A 36 17.06 9.12 5.05
N ILE A 37 17.57 9.90 4.10
CA ILE A 37 16.98 9.99 2.76
C ILE A 37 17.05 8.62 2.08
N ILE A 38 18.20 7.94 2.14
CA ILE A 38 18.37 6.59 1.57
C ILE A 38 17.36 5.61 2.18
N LEU A 39 17.18 5.64 3.49
CA LEU A 39 16.25 4.76 4.18
C LEU A 39 14.78 5.08 3.87
N ALA A 40 14.42 6.35 3.77
CA ALA A 40 13.09 6.78 3.35
C ALA A 40 12.77 6.29 1.93
N ILE A 41 13.71 6.45 0.99
CA ILE A 41 13.61 5.93 -0.37
C ILE A 41 13.45 4.41 -0.35
N TYR A 42 14.26 3.70 0.46
CA TYR A 42 14.16 2.25 0.60
C TYR A 42 12.74 1.81 1.04
N TYR A 43 12.19 2.41 2.10
CA TYR A 43 10.85 2.06 2.58
C TYR A 43 9.75 2.42 1.59
N LEU A 44 9.88 3.53 0.86
CA LEU A 44 8.93 3.94 -0.17
C LEU A 44 8.92 2.92 -1.33
N ILE A 45 10.10 2.49 -1.78
CA ILE A 45 10.22 1.45 -2.82
C ILE A 45 9.70 0.10 -2.32
N ALA A 46 10.07 -0.33 -1.11
CA ALA A 46 9.65 -1.60 -0.55
C ALA A 46 8.13 -1.69 -0.39
N THR A 47 7.53 -0.64 0.17
CA THR A 47 6.06 -0.54 0.31
C THR A 47 5.39 -0.47 -1.06
N GLY A 48 5.94 0.34 -1.97
CA GLY A 48 5.42 0.48 -3.33
C GLY A 48 5.32 -0.85 -4.07
N ARG A 49 6.34 -1.70 -4.01
CA ARG A 49 6.31 -3.02 -4.68
C ARG A 49 5.25 -3.97 -4.11
N ILE A 50 5.05 -3.96 -2.79
CA ILE A 50 4.05 -4.84 -2.15
C ILE A 50 2.64 -4.37 -2.50
N VAL A 51 2.38 -3.05 -2.37
CA VAL A 51 1.09 -2.46 -2.73
C VAL A 51 0.78 -2.68 -4.21
N ASP A 52 1.77 -2.49 -5.09
CA ASP A 52 1.63 -2.73 -6.52
C ASP A 52 1.22 -4.18 -6.80
N ARG A 53 1.85 -5.18 -6.16
CA ARG A 53 1.46 -6.59 -6.31
C ARG A 53 0.03 -6.88 -5.80
N ILE A 54 -0.36 -6.32 -4.66
CA ILE A 54 -1.72 -6.48 -4.11
C ILE A 54 -2.75 -5.94 -5.10
N VAL A 55 -2.53 -4.71 -5.58
CA VAL A 55 -3.52 -3.97 -6.39
C VAL A 55 -3.56 -4.46 -7.83
N SER A 56 -2.42 -4.81 -8.42
CA SER A 56 -2.33 -5.18 -9.84
C SER A 56 -2.55 -6.67 -10.10
N VAL A 57 -2.26 -7.56 -9.13
CA VAL A 57 -2.30 -9.01 -9.34
C VAL A 57 -3.23 -9.72 -8.35
N ASP A 58 -2.95 -9.62 -7.05
CA ASP A 58 -3.58 -10.53 -6.08
C ASP A 58 -5.07 -10.22 -5.82
N ALA A 59 -5.42 -8.95 -5.63
CA ALA A 59 -6.81 -8.54 -5.45
C ALA A 59 -7.65 -8.73 -6.73
N PRO A 60 -7.18 -8.31 -7.93
CA PRO A 60 -7.90 -8.61 -9.18
C PRO A 60 -8.10 -10.11 -9.40
N THR A 61 -7.09 -10.95 -9.14
CA THR A 61 -7.22 -12.41 -9.29
C THR A 61 -8.29 -12.97 -8.35
N ALA A 62 -8.35 -12.49 -7.10
CA ALA A 62 -9.37 -12.92 -6.15
C ALA A 62 -10.78 -12.53 -6.61
N THR A 63 -11.00 -11.27 -6.99
CA THR A 63 -12.29 -10.80 -7.49
C THR A 63 -12.71 -11.49 -8.78
N LEU A 64 -11.77 -11.78 -9.68
CA LEU A 64 -12.03 -12.55 -10.89
C LEU A 64 -12.41 -14.00 -10.59
N ALA A 65 -11.77 -14.65 -9.62
CA ALA A 65 -12.13 -16.00 -9.21
C ALA A 65 -13.52 -16.08 -8.55
N GLU A 66 -13.89 -15.09 -7.73
CA GLU A 66 -15.23 -14.94 -7.17
C GLU A 66 -16.27 -14.74 -8.29
N ARG A 67 -15.97 -13.84 -9.24
CA ARG A 67 -16.82 -13.61 -10.41
C ARG A 67 -16.98 -14.87 -11.26
N ALA A 68 -15.90 -15.64 -11.46
CA ALA A 68 -15.98 -16.92 -12.16
C ALA A 68 -16.92 -17.90 -11.46
N SER A 69 -16.89 -17.98 -10.13
CA SER A 69 -17.83 -18.82 -9.37
C SER A 69 -19.28 -18.40 -9.61
N THR A 70 -19.53 -17.09 -9.63
CA THR A 70 -20.86 -16.51 -9.87
C THR A 70 -21.38 -16.82 -11.27
N GLU A 71 -20.56 -16.58 -12.30
CA GLU A 71 -20.91 -16.85 -13.70
C GLU A 71 -21.15 -18.36 -13.94
N MET A 72 -20.44 -19.25 -13.24
CA MET A 72 -20.71 -20.69 -13.30
C MET A 72 -22.05 -21.06 -12.64
N LEU A 73 -22.44 -20.38 -11.55
CA LEU A 73 -23.75 -20.56 -10.93
C LEU A 73 -24.88 -20.04 -11.84
N ASP A 74 -24.64 -18.93 -12.55
CA ASP A 74 -25.59 -18.40 -13.53
C ASP A 74 -25.72 -19.34 -14.74
N ALA A 75 -24.61 -19.92 -15.22
CA ALA A 75 -24.64 -20.97 -16.23
C ALA A 75 -25.50 -22.16 -15.78
N ARG A 76 -25.30 -22.68 -14.56
CA ARG A 76 -26.12 -23.77 -13.99
C ARG A 76 -27.60 -23.40 -13.89
N ARG A 77 -27.90 -22.16 -13.49
CA ARG A 77 -29.29 -21.68 -13.41
C ARG A 77 -29.94 -21.68 -14.78
N ALA A 78 -29.25 -21.15 -15.79
CA ALA A 78 -29.72 -21.09 -17.17
C ALA A 78 -29.86 -22.49 -17.80
N GLU A 79 -28.93 -23.42 -17.53
CA GLU A 79 -29.05 -24.85 -17.89
C GLU A 79 -30.35 -25.43 -17.36
N ARG A 80 -30.58 -25.30 -16.04
CA ARG A 80 -31.78 -25.85 -15.41
C ARG A 80 -33.05 -25.25 -15.99
N ASN A 81 -33.07 -23.93 -16.19
CA ASN A 81 -34.23 -23.26 -16.76
C ASN A 81 -34.48 -23.73 -18.21
N TYR A 82 -33.43 -23.95 -18.99
CA TYR A 82 -33.54 -24.53 -20.34
C TYR A 82 -34.10 -25.95 -20.30
N PHE A 83 -33.61 -26.81 -19.40
CA PHE A 83 -34.14 -28.17 -19.26
C PHE A 83 -35.62 -28.21 -18.84
N LEU A 84 -36.04 -27.24 -18.03
CA LEU A 84 -37.43 -27.09 -17.61
C LEU A 84 -38.34 -26.54 -18.70
N LEU A 85 -37.94 -25.43 -19.32
CA LEU A 85 -38.81 -24.60 -20.15
C LEU A 85 -38.59 -24.82 -21.66
N HIS A 86 -37.48 -25.45 -22.04
CA HIS A 86 -37.01 -25.53 -23.42
C HIS A 86 -36.83 -24.18 -24.12
N ASP A 87 -36.68 -23.09 -23.34
CA ASP A 87 -36.53 -21.74 -23.88
C ASP A 87 -35.12 -21.53 -24.47
N PRO A 88 -34.97 -21.27 -25.79
CA PRO A 88 -33.66 -21.02 -26.41
C PRO A 88 -32.92 -19.83 -25.80
N GLN A 89 -33.62 -18.85 -25.19
CA GLN A 89 -32.97 -17.74 -24.51
C GLN A 89 -32.13 -18.21 -23.32
N GLU A 90 -32.60 -19.22 -22.58
CA GLU A 90 -31.85 -19.76 -21.43
C GLU A 90 -30.60 -20.52 -21.87
N LEU A 91 -30.68 -21.23 -22.99
CA LEU A 91 -29.49 -21.84 -23.60
C LEU A 91 -28.47 -20.77 -24.03
N GLN A 92 -28.93 -19.63 -24.55
CA GLN A 92 -28.07 -18.52 -24.92
C GLN A 92 -27.43 -17.84 -23.70
N ASN A 93 -28.20 -17.64 -22.63
CA ASN A 93 -27.70 -17.11 -21.35
C ASN A 93 -26.58 -18.00 -20.79
N ASN A 94 -26.77 -19.33 -20.80
CA ASN A 94 -25.74 -20.28 -20.39
C ASN A 94 -24.46 -20.11 -21.23
N ARG A 95 -24.57 -20.13 -22.57
CA ARG A 95 -23.42 -19.99 -23.46
C ARG A 95 -22.67 -18.68 -23.25
N GLN A 96 -23.39 -17.59 -22.99
CA GLN A 96 -22.80 -16.29 -22.69
C GLN A 96 -22.03 -16.32 -21.36
N ALA A 97 -22.61 -16.88 -20.30
CA ALA A 97 -21.92 -17.07 -19.03
C ALA A 97 -20.63 -17.89 -19.21
N LEU A 98 -20.68 -18.99 -19.98
CA LEU A 98 -19.48 -19.79 -20.28
C LEU A 98 -18.43 -19.04 -21.11
N ALA A 99 -18.82 -18.10 -21.97
CA ALA A 99 -17.89 -17.25 -22.71
C ALA A 99 -17.21 -16.23 -21.78
N ILE A 100 -17.96 -15.64 -20.85
CA ILE A 100 -17.42 -14.75 -19.82
C ILE A 100 -16.43 -15.51 -18.93
N LEU A 101 -16.75 -16.75 -18.52
CA LEU A 101 -15.82 -17.61 -17.78
C LEU A 101 -14.50 -17.79 -18.52
N GLN A 102 -14.52 -18.06 -19.83
CA GLN A 102 -13.31 -18.22 -20.62
C GLN A 102 -12.48 -16.94 -20.67
N GLN A 103 -13.13 -15.77 -20.77
CA GLN A 103 -12.44 -14.48 -20.72
C GLN A 103 -11.80 -14.26 -19.34
N ILE A 104 -12.52 -14.53 -18.26
CA ILE A 104 -12.01 -14.39 -16.89
C ILE A 104 -10.79 -15.30 -16.68
N LEU A 105 -10.85 -16.55 -17.12
CA LEU A 105 -9.73 -17.50 -17.00
C LEU A 105 -8.50 -17.03 -17.78
N ALA A 106 -8.69 -16.50 -18.99
CA ALA A 106 -7.60 -15.94 -19.80
C ALA A 106 -6.94 -14.75 -19.09
N THR A 107 -7.74 -13.81 -18.57
CA THR A 107 -7.22 -12.67 -17.81
C THR A 107 -6.47 -13.11 -16.56
N CYS A 108 -7.00 -14.08 -15.81
CA CYS A 108 -6.29 -14.63 -14.64
C CYS A 108 -4.95 -15.28 -15.01
N ARG A 109 -4.89 -15.95 -16.17
CA ARG A 109 -3.68 -16.61 -16.66
C ARG A 109 -2.57 -15.61 -17.01
N ASP A 110 -2.96 -14.44 -17.53
CA ASP A 110 -2.03 -13.35 -17.85
C ASP A 110 -1.54 -12.64 -16.59
N LEU A 111 -2.43 -12.43 -15.62
CA LEU A 111 -2.08 -11.81 -14.34
C LEU A 111 -1.19 -12.69 -13.48
N LYS A 112 -1.39 -14.01 -13.51
CA LYS A 112 -0.76 -14.93 -12.57
C LYS A 112 -0.31 -16.26 -13.17
N PRO A 113 0.87 -16.28 -13.84
CA PRO A 113 1.40 -17.47 -14.48
C PRO A 113 1.60 -18.67 -13.54
N GLU A 114 1.82 -18.44 -12.24
CA GLU A 114 2.03 -19.49 -11.24
C GLU A 114 0.77 -20.34 -10.99
N GLU A 115 -0.42 -19.80 -11.27
CA GLU A 115 -1.70 -20.49 -11.06
C GLU A 115 -2.19 -21.23 -12.32
N ARG A 116 -1.38 -21.27 -13.40
CA ARG A 116 -1.69 -21.97 -14.65
C ARG A 116 -2.26 -23.37 -14.45
N PRO A 117 -1.71 -24.26 -13.61
CA PRO A 117 -2.26 -25.60 -13.44
C PRO A 117 -3.71 -25.62 -12.92
N ALA A 118 -4.07 -24.68 -12.04
CA ALA A 118 -5.43 -24.58 -11.53
C ALA A 118 -6.37 -24.01 -12.60
N LEU A 119 -5.93 -22.95 -13.29
CA LEU A 119 -6.68 -22.31 -14.38
C LEU A 119 -6.91 -23.26 -15.56
N ASP A 120 -5.94 -24.09 -15.91
CA ASP A 120 -6.05 -25.10 -16.98
C ASP A 120 -7.08 -26.17 -16.61
N ARG A 121 -7.14 -26.59 -15.34
CA ARG A 121 -8.18 -27.50 -14.84
C ARG A 121 -9.55 -26.85 -14.89
N MET A 122 -9.67 -25.59 -14.47
CA MET A 122 -10.93 -24.85 -14.57
C MET A 122 -11.40 -24.75 -16.02
N GLU A 123 -10.50 -24.43 -16.95
CA GLU A 123 -10.81 -24.37 -18.39
C GLU A 123 -11.26 -25.73 -18.93
N ALA A 124 -10.60 -26.81 -18.52
CA ALA A 124 -10.99 -28.17 -18.88
C ALA A 124 -12.41 -28.51 -18.37
N GLN A 125 -12.74 -28.15 -17.13
CA GLN A 125 -14.08 -28.34 -16.59
C GLN A 125 -15.14 -27.52 -17.34
N THR A 126 -14.84 -26.27 -17.69
CA THR A 126 -15.75 -25.44 -18.51
C THR A 126 -15.99 -26.05 -19.89
N LYS A 127 -14.94 -26.57 -20.55
CA LYS A 127 -15.07 -27.23 -21.87
C LYS A 127 -15.87 -28.53 -21.77
N PHE A 128 -15.60 -29.35 -20.76
CA PHE A 128 -16.30 -30.60 -20.53
C PHE A 128 -17.79 -30.35 -20.23
N TYR A 129 -18.09 -29.38 -19.37
CA TYR A 129 -19.45 -28.92 -19.09
C TYR A 129 -20.18 -28.50 -20.37
N ARG A 130 -19.54 -27.64 -21.19
CA ARG A 130 -20.10 -27.18 -22.48
C ARG A 130 -20.42 -28.35 -23.41
N GLY A 131 -19.49 -29.29 -23.57
CA GLY A 131 -19.69 -30.44 -24.45
C GLY A 131 -20.85 -31.34 -24.00
N ARG A 132 -20.98 -31.57 -22.69
CA ARG A 132 -22.12 -32.33 -22.13
C ARG A 132 -23.45 -31.60 -22.30
N LEU A 133 -23.47 -30.27 -22.19
CA LEU A 133 -24.68 -29.49 -22.43
C LEU A 133 -25.08 -29.53 -23.91
N GLU A 134 -24.13 -29.44 -24.84
CA GLU A 134 -24.41 -29.55 -26.27
C GLU A 134 -24.96 -30.94 -26.65
N GLU A 135 -24.44 -31.99 -26.02
CA GLU A 135 -25.00 -33.34 -26.14
C GLU A 135 -26.45 -33.41 -25.60
N ALA A 136 -26.71 -32.79 -24.45
CA ALA A 136 -28.05 -32.71 -23.86
C ALA A 136 -29.04 -32.00 -24.80
N VAL A 137 -28.65 -30.84 -25.33
CA VAL A 137 -29.43 -30.04 -26.29
C VAL A 137 -29.74 -30.84 -27.56
N SER A 138 -28.76 -31.58 -28.08
CA SER A 138 -28.93 -32.38 -29.30
C SER A 138 -29.93 -33.52 -29.10
N ARG A 139 -29.99 -34.10 -27.89
CA ARG A 139 -30.95 -35.14 -27.52
C ARG A 139 -32.35 -34.62 -27.31
N LEU A 140 -32.47 -33.46 -26.65
CA LEU A 140 -33.74 -32.79 -26.38
C LEU A 140 -34.45 -32.33 -27.67
N GLY A 141 -33.70 -32.06 -28.74
CA GLY A 141 -34.27 -31.71 -30.03
C GLY A 141 -34.70 -30.24 -30.10
N GLN A 142 -35.59 -29.92 -31.06
CA GLN A 142 -36.05 -28.54 -31.24
C GLN A 142 -37.04 -28.15 -30.12
N PRO A 143 -37.03 -26.87 -29.68
CA PRO A 143 -38.03 -26.35 -28.76
C PRO A 143 -39.42 -26.53 -29.38
N THR A 144 -40.19 -27.49 -28.89
CA THR A 144 -41.56 -27.74 -29.37
C THR A 144 -42.46 -27.69 -28.16
N ASP A 145 -43.09 -26.53 -27.96
CA ASP A 145 -43.91 -26.15 -26.80
C ASP A 145 -43.28 -26.37 -25.42
N VAL A 146 -43.69 -25.58 -24.43
CA VAL A 146 -43.23 -25.79 -23.05
C VAL A 146 -43.78 -27.15 -22.60
N PRO A 147 -42.96 -28.09 -22.11
CA PRO A 147 -43.46 -29.38 -21.64
C PRO A 147 -44.22 -29.18 -20.32
N GLU A 148 -45.49 -28.80 -20.39
CA GLU A 148 -46.32 -28.43 -19.24
C GLU A 148 -46.38 -29.56 -18.19
N GLU A 149 -46.36 -30.82 -18.63
CA GLU A 149 -46.32 -31.98 -17.75
C GLU A 149 -45.03 -32.04 -16.94
N ARG A 150 -43.87 -31.83 -17.57
CA ARG A 150 -42.56 -31.77 -16.90
C ARG A 150 -42.51 -30.65 -15.86
N VAL A 151 -42.92 -29.44 -16.25
CA VAL A 151 -42.94 -28.29 -15.35
C VAL A 151 -43.86 -28.57 -14.15
N ARG A 152 -45.06 -29.11 -14.39
CA ARG A 152 -46.02 -29.45 -13.34
C ARG A 152 -45.50 -30.54 -12.42
N GLU A 153 -44.84 -31.56 -12.94
CA GLU A 153 -44.25 -32.63 -12.15
C GLU A 153 -43.11 -32.12 -11.26
N VAL A 154 -42.16 -31.36 -11.83
CA VAL A 154 -41.05 -30.78 -11.07
C VAL A 154 -41.58 -29.82 -10.00
N VAL A 155 -42.52 -28.93 -10.33
CA VAL A 155 -43.09 -27.99 -9.35
C VAL A 155 -43.81 -28.75 -8.23
N ARG A 156 -44.60 -29.79 -8.54
CA ARG A 156 -45.27 -30.61 -7.51
C ARG A 156 -44.30 -31.36 -6.62
N ALA A 157 -43.24 -31.95 -7.21
CA ALA A 157 -42.20 -32.63 -6.46
C ALA A 157 -41.47 -31.64 -5.53
N TYR A 158 -41.17 -30.44 -6.01
CA TYR A 158 -40.48 -29.41 -5.25
C TYR A 158 -41.34 -28.85 -4.12
N GLU A 159 -42.62 -28.61 -4.41
CA GLU A 159 -43.61 -28.19 -3.42
C GLU A 159 -43.80 -29.25 -2.33
N SER A 160 -43.89 -30.53 -2.70
CA SER A 160 -43.96 -31.63 -1.74
C SER A 160 -42.72 -31.67 -0.84
N ASP A 161 -41.53 -31.50 -1.42
CA ASP A 161 -40.28 -31.51 -0.67
C ASP A 161 -40.18 -30.33 0.31
N LEU A 162 -40.57 -29.13 -0.11
CA LEU A 162 -40.64 -27.94 0.75
C LEU A 162 -41.69 -28.09 1.86
N ASN A 163 -42.87 -28.63 1.55
CA ASN A 163 -43.91 -28.89 2.53
C ASN A 163 -43.45 -29.90 3.60
N ASP A 164 -42.70 -30.93 3.19
CA ASP A 164 -42.11 -31.89 4.12
C ASP A 164 -41.00 -31.28 5.00
N LEU A 165 -40.22 -30.33 4.47
CA LEU A 165 -39.30 -29.54 5.29
C LEU A 165 -40.09 -28.71 6.30
N LEU A 166 -41.15 -28.00 5.90
CA LEU A 166 -41.95 -27.15 6.80
C LEU A 166 -42.63 -27.97 7.90
N ARG A 167 -43.13 -29.17 7.59
CA ARG A 167 -43.71 -30.10 8.58
C ARG A 167 -42.69 -30.56 9.62
N ARG A 168 -41.44 -30.79 9.21
CA ARG A 168 -40.32 -31.17 10.11
C ARG A 168 -39.78 -29.98 10.89
N ALA A 169 -39.70 -28.81 10.26
CA ALA A 169 -39.27 -27.55 10.83
C ALA A 169 -40.07 -27.17 12.09
N ARG A 170 -41.36 -27.52 12.14
CA ARG A 170 -42.22 -27.30 13.31
C ARG A 170 -41.74 -28.01 14.59
N ARG A 171 -40.79 -28.95 14.48
CA ARG A 171 -40.19 -29.72 15.58
C ARG A 171 -38.67 -29.52 15.71
N GLN A 172 -38.05 -28.66 14.89
CA GLN A 172 -36.60 -28.49 14.81
C GLN A 172 -36.17 -27.07 15.23
N SER A 173 -34.90 -26.93 15.61
CA SER A 173 -34.32 -25.62 15.92
C SER A 173 -34.12 -24.78 14.65
N ARG A 174 -34.22 -23.44 14.78
CA ARG A 174 -34.01 -22.49 13.66
C ARG A 174 -32.70 -22.72 12.91
N ARG A 175 -31.63 -23.12 13.62
CA ARG A 175 -30.32 -23.42 13.02
C ARG A 175 -30.33 -24.67 12.13
N GLN A 176 -31.02 -25.72 12.55
CA GLN A 176 -31.20 -26.95 11.76
C GLN A 176 -32.04 -26.67 10.52
N ILE A 177 -33.11 -25.88 10.65
CA ILE A 177 -33.95 -25.48 9.50
C ILE A 177 -33.12 -24.71 8.47
N ILE A 178 -32.25 -23.78 8.89
CA ILE A 178 -31.38 -23.03 7.97
C ILE A 178 -30.41 -23.96 7.25
N GLN A 179 -29.80 -24.93 7.95
CA GLN A 179 -28.92 -25.92 7.33
C GLN A 179 -29.66 -26.84 6.35
N GLU A 180 -30.86 -27.28 6.73
CA GLU A 180 -31.68 -28.18 5.90
C GLU A 180 -32.23 -27.45 4.67
N LEU A 181 -32.61 -26.17 4.82
CA LEU A 181 -32.99 -25.31 3.70
C LEU A 181 -31.81 -25.07 2.76
N GLN A 182 -30.61 -24.79 3.29
CA GLN A 182 -29.38 -24.67 2.50
C GLN A 182 -29.07 -25.96 1.73
N SER A 183 -29.28 -27.13 2.34
CA SER A 183 -29.09 -28.42 1.66
C SER A 183 -30.11 -28.67 0.54
N ARG A 184 -31.32 -28.11 0.67
CA ARG A 184 -32.44 -28.28 -0.28
C ARG A 184 -32.48 -27.27 -1.41
N VAL A 185 -31.66 -26.22 -1.39
CA VAL A 185 -31.50 -25.33 -2.56
C VAL A 185 -31.07 -26.12 -3.80
N GLY A 186 -30.39 -27.28 -3.64
CA GLY A 186 -30.04 -28.19 -4.73
C GLY A 186 -31.11 -29.24 -5.11
N SER A 187 -32.24 -29.31 -4.40
CA SER A 187 -33.28 -30.34 -4.64
C SER A 187 -34.04 -30.12 -5.96
N LEU A 188 -34.22 -28.87 -6.38
CA LEU A 188 -34.82 -28.55 -7.67
C LEU A 188 -33.98 -29.11 -8.83
N ASP A 189 -32.65 -28.89 -8.80
CA ASP A 189 -31.73 -29.43 -9.81
C ASP A 189 -31.78 -30.97 -9.86
N ALA A 190 -31.99 -31.62 -8.71
CA ALA A 190 -32.13 -33.08 -8.63
C ALA A 190 -33.45 -33.56 -9.23
N GLN A 191 -34.54 -32.83 -9.02
CA GLN A 191 -35.85 -33.16 -9.57
C GLN A 191 -35.91 -32.95 -11.09
N VAL A 192 -35.35 -31.84 -11.59
CA VAL A 192 -35.21 -31.62 -13.04
C VAL A 192 -34.43 -32.75 -13.70
N ALA A 193 -33.30 -33.15 -13.09
CA ALA A 193 -32.52 -34.27 -13.59
C ALA A 193 -33.31 -35.59 -13.54
N ALA A 194 -34.06 -35.86 -12.46
CA ALA A 194 -34.85 -37.08 -12.34
C ALA A 194 -35.93 -37.18 -13.41
N THR A 195 -36.64 -36.09 -13.71
CA THR A 195 -37.66 -36.09 -14.78
C THR A 195 -37.04 -36.31 -16.15
N LEU A 196 -35.89 -35.67 -16.44
CA LEU A 196 -35.16 -35.92 -17.70
C LEU A 196 -34.69 -37.38 -17.84
N VAL A 197 -34.24 -38.00 -16.75
CA VAL A 197 -33.82 -39.41 -16.74
C VAL A 197 -34.99 -40.37 -16.93
N ALA A 198 -36.17 -40.02 -16.40
CA ALA A 198 -37.38 -40.78 -16.61
C ALA A 198 -37.83 -40.75 -18.09
N GLU A 199 -37.56 -39.64 -18.79
CA GLU A 199 -37.84 -39.49 -20.23
C GLU A 199 -36.78 -40.17 -21.12
N ASP A 200 -35.49 -39.95 -20.87
CA ASP A 200 -34.38 -40.64 -21.55
C ASP A 200 -33.28 -41.03 -20.53
N PRO A 201 -33.04 -42.33 -20.29
CA PRO A 201 -32.02 -42.82 -19.35
C PRO A 201 -30.61 -42.29 -19.63
N ALA A 202 -30.30 -41.90 -20.86
CA ALA A 202 -29.00 -41.32 -21.22
C ALA A 202 -28.73 -39.98 -20.52
N PHE A 203 -29.75 -39.24 -20.09
CA PHE A 203 -29.57 -38.02 -19.28
C PHE A 203 -28.95 -38.28 -17.92
N GLY A 204 -28.95 -39.53 -17.43
CA GLY A 204 -28.41 -39.86 -16.11
C GLY A 204 -26.93 -39.53 -16.01
N GLN A 205 -26.16 -39.92 -17.02
CA GLN A 205 -24.72 -39.61 -17.06
C GLN A 205 -24.45 -38.14 -17.40
N ILE A 206 -25.23 -37.57 -18.34
CA ILE A 206 -25.08 -36.17 -18.76
C ILE A 206 -25.28 -35.21 -17.58
N THR A 207 -26.39 -35.35 -16.84
CA THR A 207 -26.71 -34.48 -15.69
C THR A 207 -25.72 -34.67 -14.53
N THR A 208 -25.22 -35.90 -14.34
CA THR A 208 -24.17 -36.19 -13.36
C THR A 208 -22.86 -35.49 -13.72
N ASP A 209 -22.48 -35.51 -15.00
CA ASP A 209 -21.25 -34.89 -15.49
C ASP A 209 -21.33 -33.36 -15.50
N LEU A 210 -22.48 -32.78 -15.86
CA LEU A 210 -22.76 -31.34 -15.76
C LEU A 210 -22.64 -30.85 -14.31
N ARG A 211 -23.26 -31.58 -13.37
CA ARG A 211 -23.16 -31.27 -11.94
C ARG A 211 -21.74 -31.45 -11.42
N GLY A 212 -21.07 -32.54 -11.78
CA GLY A 212 -19.70 -32.85 -11.37
C GLY A 212 -18.72 -31.77 -11.81
N SER A 213 -18.72 -31.46 -13.11
CA SER A 213 -17.82 -30.45 -13.68
C SER A 213 -18.05 -29.05 -13.15
N SER A 214 -19.31 -28.63 -13.01
CA SER A 214 -19.64 -27.34 -12.42
C SER A 214 -19.28 -27.24 -10.94
N SER A 215 -19.49 -28.29 -10.16
CA SER A 215 -19.09 -28.31 -8.74
C SER A 215 -17.57 -28.27 -8.57
N GLU A 216 -16.83 -28.99 -9.41
CA GLU A 216 -15.38 -29.00 -9.40
C GLU A 216 -14.83 -27.64 -9.84
N PHE A 217 -15.42 -27.01 -10.85
CA PHE A 217 -15.10 -25.64 -11.26
C PHE A 217 -15.27 -24.65 -10.09
N ILE A 218 -16.42 -24.66 -9.43
CA ILE A 218 -16.71 -23.75 -8.31
C ILE A 218 -15.74 -24.00 -7.15
N ARG A 219 -15.39 -25.26 -6.86
CA ARG A 219 -14.40 -25.62 -5.84
C ARG A 219 -13.02 -25.05 -6.16
N LEU A 220 -12.56 -25.22 -7.41
CA LEU A 220 -11.27 -24.68 -7.87
C LEU A 220 -11.25 -23.16 -7.86
N ALA A 221 -12.35 -22.51 -8.26
CA ALA A 221 -12.51 -21.06 -8.22
C ALA A 221 -12.43 -20.53 -6.77
N ALA A 222 -13.15 -21.15 -5.83
CA ALA A 222 -13.10 -20.79 -4.42
C ALA A 222 -11.72 -21.03 -3.79
N GLU A 223 -11.01 -22.08 -4.19
CA GLU A 223 -9.64 -22.34 -3.74
C GLU A 223 -8.65 -21.30 -4.29
N LEU A 224 -8.80 -20.89 -5.56
CA LEU A 224 -8.02 -19.83 -6.17
C LEU A 224 -8.28 -18.47 -5.50
N GLU A 225 -9.55 -18.15 -5.23
CA GLU A 225 -9.98 -16.97 -4.51
C GLU A 225 -9.35 -16.92 -3.12
N ARG A 226 -9.52 -17.99 -2.33
CA ARG A 226 -8.96 -18.11 -0.98
C ARG A 226 -7.45 -17.95 -0.96
N ARG A 227 -6.72 -18.66 -1.84
CA ARG A 227 -5.25 -18.55 -1.93
C ARG A 227 -4.81 -17.14 -2.31
N SER A 228 -5.60 -16.43 -3.12
CA SER A 228 -5.32 -15.05 -3.52
C SER A 228 -5.58 -14.07 -2.38
N TRP A 229 -6.69 -14.20 -1.66
CA TRP A 229 -6.95 -13.42 -0.45
C TRP A 229 -5.92 -13.67 0.66
N ASP A 230 -5.50 -14.92 0.87
CA ASP A 230 -4.44 -15.26 1.82
C ASP A 230 -3.10 -14.59 1.47
N ARG A 231 -2.84 -14.30 0.19
CA ARG A 231 -1.67 -13.52 -0.25
C ARG A 231 -1.87 -12.03 0.02
N VAL A 232 -3.02 -11.48 -0.35
CA VAL A 232 -3.37 -10.07 -0.04
C VAL A 232 -3.23 -9.78 1.46
N GLN A 233 -3.74 -10.67 2.31
CA GLN A 233 -3.69 -10.50 3.76
C GLN A 233 -2.25 -10.55 4.29
N ARG A 234 -1.44 -11.52 3.83
CA ARG A 234 -0.02 -11.61 4.22
C ARG A 234 0.77 -10.38 3.76
N ASP A 235 0.52 -9.91 2.55
CA ASP A 235 1.18 -8.73 2.00
C ASP A 235 0.77 -7.45 2.75
N HIS A 236 -0.50 -7.36 3.17
CA HIS A 236 -0.99 -6.27 4.03
C HIS A 236 -0.32 -6.29 5.41
N GLU A 237 -0.19 -7.46 6.03
CA GLU A 237 0.51 -7.61 7.32
C GLU A 237 1.99 -7.24 7.21
N GLN A 238 2.68 -7.67 6.15
CA GLN A 238 4.06 -7.28 5.86
C GLN A 238 4.20 -5.77 5.65
N THR A 239 3.27 -5.17 4.92
CA THR A 239 3.23 -3.73 4.70
C THR A 239 3.06 -2.97 6.02
N ARG A 240 2.15 -3.42 6.90
CA ARG A 240 1.98 -2.80 8.23
C ARG A 240 3.24 -2.87 9.08
N MET A 241 3.97 -3.98 9.04
CA MET A 241 5.25 -4.10 9.75
C MET A 241 6.31 -3.15 9.20
N LEU A 242 6.41 -2.99 7.89
CA LEU A 242 7.33 -2.04 7.25
C LEU A 242 6.97 -0.59 7.57
N VAL A 243 5.68 -0.23 7.51
CA VAL A 243 5.19 1.12 7.83
C VAL A 243 5.50 1.47 9.29
N ARG A 244 5.23 0.56 10.24
CA ARG A 244 5.52 0.81 11.67
C ARG A 244 7.03 0.99 11.91
N ARG A 245 7.89 0.23 11.20
CA ARG A 245 9.35 0.44 11.28
C ARG A 245 9.76 1.78 10.68
N ALA A 246 9.19 2.16 9.52
CA ALA A 246 9.44 3.45 8.90
C ALA A 246 9.03 4.62 9.81
N GLU A 247 7.87 4.51 10.48
CA GLU A 247 7.38 5.49 11.44
C GLU A 247 8.35 5.71 12.60
N TRP A 248 8.84 4.62 13.23
CA TRP A 248 9.83 4.72 14.30
C TRP A 248 11.13 5.39 13.84
N VAL A 249 11.60 5.07 12.63
CA VAL A 249 12.81 5.73 12.12
C VAL A 249 12.56 7.20 11.88
N LEU A 250 11.41 7.58 11.32
CA LEU A 250 11.06 8.98 11.08
C LEU A 250 10.98 9.77 12.39
N ILE A 251 10.43 9.18 13.46
CA ILE A 251 10.41 9.75 14.81
C ILE A 251 11.83 9.94 15.35
N ILE A 252 12.67 8.90 15.31
CA ILE A 252 14.05 8.96 15.83
C ILE A 252 14.85 10.03 15.08
N VAL A 253 14.74 10.05 13.76
CA VAL A 253 15.43 11.02 12.91
C VAL A 253 14.97 12.43 13.19
N SER A 254 13.66 12.65 13.31
CA SER A 254 13.09 13.97 13.63
C SER A 254 13.53 14.46 15.01
N ALA A 255 13.57 13.58 16.00
CA ALA A 255 14.10 13.91 17.32
C ALA A 255 15.59 14.27 17.25
N LEU A 256 16.39 13.51 16.49
CA LEU A 256 17.82 13.77 16.32
C LEU A 256 18.10 15.08 15.58
N THR A 257 17.37 15.37 14.49
CA THR A 257 17.51 16.65 13.77
C THR A 257 17.05 17.83 14.62
N LEU A 258 16.01 17.68 15.44
CA LEU A 258 15.57 18.72 16.37
C LEU A 258 16.65 18.98 17.44
N LEU A 259 17.19 17.92 18.06
CA LEU A 259 18.29 18.04 19.02
C LEU A 259 19.53 18.70 18.40
N LEU A 260 19.89 18.31 17.17
CA LEU A 260 21.00 18.92 16.45
C LEU A 260 20.74 20.40 16.14
N SER A 261 19.51 20.74 15.73
CA SER A 261 19.10 22.12 15.44
C SER A 261 19.20 22.99 16.69
N VAL A 262 18.68 22.50 17.83
CA VAL A 262 18.80 23.17 19.13
C VAL A 262 20.28 23.33 19.49
N TRP A 263 21.07 22.26 19.39
CA TRP A 263 22.50 22.31 19.70
C TRP A 263 23.23 23.36 18.86
N VAL A 264 23.06 23.35 17.53
CA VAL A 264 23.69 24.32 16.63
C VAL A 264 23.24 25.75 16.93
N SER A 265 21.95 25.95 17.22
CA SER A 265 21.37 27.25 17.58
C SER A 265 21.95 27.81 18.88
N PHE A 266 22.31 26.97 19.86
CA PHE A 266 22.97 27.41 21.09
C PHE A 266 24.49 27.62 20.92
N LEU A 267 25.16 26.82 20.09
CA LEU A 267 26.62 26.89 19.93
C LEU A 267 27.09 28.03 19.03
N LEU A 268 26.34 28.35 17.96
CA LEU A 268 26.73 29.39 17.00
C LEU A 268 26.78 30.80 17.60
N PRO A 269 25.77 31.28 18.36
CA PRO A 269 25.77 32.64 18.89
C PRO A 269 26.90 32.90 19.88
N SER A 270 27.16 31.93 20.77
CA SER A 270 28.17 32.08 21.82
C SER A 270 29.60 32.08 21.28
N GLN A 271 29.85 31.42 20.15
CA GLN A 271 31.21 31.24 19.62
C GLN A 271 31.54 32.12 18.41
N VAL A 272 30.55 32.54 17.62
CA VAL A 272 30.76 33.31 16.39
C VAL A 272 30.21 34.73 16.49
N VAL A 273 28.98 34.88 16.97
CA VAL A 273 28.30 36.18 16.98
C VAL A 273 28.90 37.09 18.05
N LYS A 274 29.11 36.57 19.27
CA LYS A 274 29.64 37.37 20.37
C LYS A 274 31.01 38.01 20.06
N PRO A 275 32.03 37.27 19.56
CA PRO A 275 33.31 37.88 19.20
C PRO A 275 33.24 38.89 18.05
N LEU A 276 32.34 38.68 17.07
CA LEU A 276 32.14 39.62 15.97
C LEU A 276 31.47 40.93 16.42
N VAL A 277 30.49 40.83 17.32
CA VAL A 277 29.85 41.98 17.94
C VAL A 277 30.86 42.75 18.79
N ASP A 278 31.65 42.06 19.60
CA ASP A 278 32.68 42.69 20.44
C ASP A 278 33.73 43.42 19.57
N LEU A 279 34.14 42.82 18.44
CA LEU A 279 35.05 43.45 17.49
C LEU A 279 34.43 44.69 16.82
N LYS A 280 33.15 44.62 16.43
CA LYS A 280 32.42 45.78 15.89
C LYS A 280 32.40 46.93 16.90
N THR A 281 32.03 46.63 18.14
CA THR A 281 31.97 47.64 19.21
C THR A 281 33.34 48.28 19.46
N ALA A 282 34.42 47.50 19.42
CA ALA A 282 35.78 48.02 19.56
C ALA A 282 36.19 48.94 18.39
N VAL A 283 35.81 48.60 17.15
CA VAL A 283 36.05 49.45 15.97
C VAL A 283 35.24 50.74 16.05
N ASP A 284 33.97 50.68 16.46
CA ASP A 284 33.10 51.86 16.60
C ASP A 284 33.67 52.84 17.65
N HIS A 285 34.22 52.33 18.76
CA HIS A 285 34.88 53.18 19.78
C HIS A 285 36.19 53.81 19.29
N ALA A 286 36.98 53.08 18.50
CA ALA A 286 38.19 53.62 17.87
C ALA A 286 37.88 54.68 16.81
N ALA A 287 36.80 54.49 16.03
CA ALA A 287 36.31 55.46 15.05
C ALA A 287 35.77 56.74 15.72
N ALA A 288 35.17 56.61 16.90
CA ALA A 288 34.75 57.74 17.75
C ALA A 288 35.94 58.48 18.42
N GLY A 289 37.18 58.09 18.14
CA GLY A 289 38.39 58.78 18.59
C GLY A 289 38.92 58.33 19.95
N ASN A 290 38.35 57.27 20.54
CA ASN A 290 38.85 56.68 21.79
C ASN A 290 39.79 55.51 21.49
N TYR A 291 41.10 55.78 21.47
CA TYR A 291 42.14 54.83 21.09
C TYR A 291 42.78 54.09 22.29
N GLU A 292 42.24 54.23 23.51
CA GLU A 292 42.78 53.59 24.74
C GLU A 292 42.26 52.16 24.98
N ILE A 293 41.78 51.47 23.93
CA ILE A 293 41.19 50.13 24.08
C ILE A 293 42.29 49.06 24.07
N GLU A 294 42.44 48.33 25.17
CA GLU A 294 43.31 47.15 25.24
C GLU A 294 42.61 45.92 24.61
N PHE A 295 43.16 45.44 23.50
CA PHE A 295 42.76 44.18 22.88
C PHE A 295 43.55 43.01 23.51
N ASP A 296 42.95 42.32 24.49
CA ASP A 296 43.48 41.03 24.97
C ASP A 296 43.00 39.92 24.02
N VAL A 297 43.83 39.60 23.03
CA VAL A 297 43.52 38.61 21.99
C VAL A 297 44.22 37.30 22.33
N GLN A 298 43.49 36.36 22.92
CA GLN A 298 43.98 35.01 23.19
C GLN A 298 43.23 33.96 22.35
N GLY A 299 43.96 33.26 21.49
CA GLY A 299 43.45 32.12 20.71
C GLY A 299 44.06 31.98 19.31
N GLU A 300 43.67 30.92 18.59
CA GLU A 300 44.01 30.68 17.18
C GLU A 300 42.74 30.67 16.33
N GLY A 301 42.68 31.44 15.24
CA GLY A 301 41.53 31.44 14.32
C GLY A 301 41.38 32.70 13.45
N GLU A 302 40.45 32.67 12.51
CA GLU A 302 40.19 33.75 11.52
C GLU A 302 39.75 35.07 12.18
N VAL A 303 38.92 34.99 13.24
CA VAL A 303 38.47 36.18 14.00
C VAL A 303 39.62 36.84 14.77
N VAL A 304 40.56 36.03 15.28
CA VAL A 304 41.79 36.51 15.95
C VAL A 304 42.74 37.16 14.94
N GLN A 305 42.88 36.59 13.74
CA GLN A 305 43.66 37.21 12.67
C GLN A 305 43.08 38.57 12.26
N LEU A 306 41.75 38.69 12.18
CA LEU A 306 41.07 39.95 11.89
C LEU A 306 41.28 40.97 13.02
N ALA A 307 41.09 40.57 14.28
CA ALA A 307 41.33 41.42 15.45
C ALA A 307 42.78 41.94 15.49
N ASN A 308 43.76 41.08 15.19
CA ASN A 308 45.17 41.48 15.10
C ASN A 308 45.45 42.44 13.94
N SER A 309 44.78 42.26 12.80
CA SER A 309 44.91 43.17 11.64
C SER A 309 44.32 44.55 11.93
N VAL A 310 43.15 44.58 12.58
CA VAL A 310 42.50 45.82 13.06
C VAL A 310 43.37 46.52 14.11
N ARG A 311 43.94 45.78 15.07
CA ARG A 311 44.87 46.33 16.08
C ARG A 311 46.07 47.02 15.43
N ARG A 312 46.69 46.39 14.42
CA ARG A 312 47.81 47.00 13.67
C ARG A 312 47.38 48.28 12.94
N LEU A 313 46.20 48.29 12.33
CA LEU A 313 45.67 49.45 11.63
C LEU A 313 45.39 50.62 12.58
N ILE A 314 44.77 50.36 13.73
CA ILE A 314 44.52 51.38 14.76
C ILE A 314 45.84 51.94 15.30
N ALA A 315 46.83 51.08 15.58
CA ALA A 315 48.15 51.52 16.03
C ALA A 315 48.83 52.43 15.01
N HIS A 316 48.77 52.09 13.72
CA HIS A 316 49.35 52.89 12.64
C HIS A 316 48.65 54.24 12.45
N VAL A 317 47.31 54.28 12.58
CA VAL A 317 46.55 55.53 12.54
C VAL A 317 46.85 56.42 13.74
N ARG A 318 46.98 55.83 14.95
CA ARG A 318 47.36 56.55 16.16
C ARG A 318 48.74 57.19 16.00
N GLU A 319 49.72 56.43 15.53
CA GLU A 319 51.09 56.91 15.27
C GLU A 319 51.09 58.08 14.26
N LYS A 320 50.34 57.97 13.16
CA LYS A 320 50.23 59.04 12.16
C LYS A 320 49.58 60.31 12.72
N LYS A 321 48.57 60.18 13.59
CA LYS A 321 47.90 61.33 14.25
C LYS A 321 48.79 61.99 15.30
N THR A 322 49.57 61.21 16.05
CA THR A 322 50.57 61.74 16.98
C THR A 322 51.67 62.49 16.22
N ASN A 323 52.11 61.98 15.07
CA ASN A 323 53.10 62.65 14.23
C ASN A 323 52.56 63.90 13.52
N SER A 324 51.28 63.97 13.14
CA SER A 324 50.70 65.20 12.55
C SER A 324 50.45 66.30 13.59
N ASN A 325 50.23 65.95 14.85
CA ASN A 325 50.09 66.94 15.94
C ASN A 325 51.45 67.53 16.38
N LEU A 326 52.57 66.97 15.92
CA LEU A 326 53.92 67.46 16.17
C LEU A 326 54.43 68.42 15.08
N THR A 327 53.63 68.70 14.05
CA THR A 327 53.89 69.73 13.04
C THR A 327 52.77 70.78 13.06
N PRO A 328 52.90 71.87 13.84
CA PRO A 328 52.03 73.02 13.64
C PRO A 328 52.37 73.66 12.30
N ALA A 329 51.32 74.01 11.55
CA ALA A 329 51.41 74.75 10.30
C ALA A 329 52.25 76.01 10.49
N SER A 330 53.32 76.13 9.71
CA SER A 330 54.08 77.36 9.49
C SER A 330 53.34 78.28 8.52
#